data_AF-A0A1G2FA34-F1
#
_entry.id   AF-A0A1G2FA34-F1
#
_cell.length_a   1.000
_cell.length_b   1.000
_cell.length_c   1.000
_cell.angle_alpha   90.00
_cell.angle_beta   90.00
_cell.angle_gamma   90.00
#
_symmetry.space_group_name_H-M   'P 1'
#
loop_
_entity.id
_entity.type
_entity.pdbx_description
1 polymer ?
#
loop_
_entity_poly.entity_id
_entity_poly.type
_entity_poly.pdbx_seq_one_letter_code
_entity_poly.pdbx_strand_id
1 'polypeptide(L)'
;MPKKKNKKRGIKKQKETAIQQIVNYYFHTKGLSLNQIKNNAKKRKIIYSRFTRPAKQLLELAGSIRAAKKAVSKVAKWAKSRNLDYAIETVFKKWLELDRLKPKEIVKKPFFDDNPMIWSATKKKWYVIRDDGQWLEFAGQESEIEWRIIK
;
A
#
# COMPACT_ATOMS: atom_id res chain seq x y z
N MET A 1 -17.60 45.84 -38.16
CA MET A 1 -17.66 44.39 -37.85
C MET A 1 -17.45 44.17 -36.35
N PRO A 2 -18.42 43.65 -35.59
CA PRO A 2 -18.25 43.47 -34.15
C PRO A 2 -17.47 42.17 -33.87
N LYS A 3 -16.34 42.29 -33.17
CA LYS A 3 -15.52 41.14 -32.73
C LYS A 3 -16.33 40.28 -31.75
N LYS A 4 -16.60 39.02 -32.11
CA LYS A 4 -17.21 37.99 -31.24
C LYS A 4 -16.35 37.83 -29.98
N LYS A 5 -16.82 38.37 -28.85
CA LYS A 5 -16.25 38.12 -27.52
C LYS A 5 -16.43 36.64 -27.18
N ASN A 6 -15.35 35.86 -27.24
CA ASN A 6 -15.30 34.47 -26.81
C ASN A 6 -15.57 34.40 -25.30
N LYS A 7 -16.81 34.07 -24.92
CA LYS A 7 -17.24 33.90 -23.53
C LYS A 7 -16.56 32.64 -22.97
N LYS A 8 -15.43 32.78 -22.27
CA LYS A 8 -14.80 31.69 -21.50
C LYS A 8 -15.82 31.20 -20.46
N ARG A 9 -16.53 30.11 -20.76
CA ARG A 9 -17.42 29.42 -19.82
C ARG A 9 -16.56 28.89 -18.67
N GLY A 10 -16.64 29.55 -17.51
CA GLY A 10 -15.96 29.09 -16.30
C GLY A 10 -16.39 27.66 -15.98
N ILE A 11 -15.43 26.73 -15.97
CA ILE A 11 -15.67 25.34 -15.62
C ILE A 11 -16.02 25.32 -14.13
N LYS A 12 -17.30 25.22 -13.78
CA LYS A 12 -17.73 24.95 -12.40
C LYS A 12 -17.12 23.60 -12.01
N LYS A 13 -16.21 23.60 -11.03
CA LYS A 13 -15.70 22.36 -10.40
C LYS A 13 -16.90 21.67 -9.73
N GLN A 14 -17.46 20.66 -10.38
CA GLN A 14 -18.46 19.81 -9.75
C GLN A 14 -17.83 19.14 -8.53
N LYS A 15 -18.50 19.22 -7.37
CA LYS A 15 -18.07 18.54 -6.16
C LYS A 15 -18.17 17.02 -6.38
N GLU A 16 -17.13 16.29 -6.01
CA GLU A 16 -17.12 14.83 -6.12
C GLU A 16 -18.16 14.22 -5.18
N THR A 17 -18.91 13.24 -5.68
CA THR A 17 -19.85 12.48 -4.85
C THR A 17 -19.10 11.64 -3.81
N ALA A 18 -19.76 11.25 -2.72
CA ALA A 18 -19.15 10.42 -1.68
C ALA A 18 -18.55 9.12 -2.23
N ILE A 19 -19.26 8.47 -3.16
CA ILE A 19 -18.80 7.26 -3.86
C ILE A 19 -17.56 7.58 -4.70
N GLN A 20 -17.58 8.66 -5.49
CA GLN A 20 -16.42 9.05 -6.30
C GLN A 20 -15.19 9.31 -5.44
N GLN A 21 -15.34 9.97 -4.30
CA GLN A 21 -14.24 10.24 -3.39
C GLN A 21 -13.60 8.94 -2.84
N ILE A 22 -14.39 7.90 -2.59
CA ILE A 22 -13.89 6.60 -2.12
C ILE A 22 -13.17 5.87 -3.24
N VAL A 23 -13.75 5.79 -4.44
CA VAL A 23 -13.13 5.14 -5.61
C VAL A 23 -11.84 5.85 -6.00
N ASN A 24 -11.86 7.19 -6.05
CA ASN A 24 -10.68 7.99 -6.35
C ASN A 24 -9.59 7.78 -5.29
N TYR A 25 -9.96 7.72 -4.00
CA TYR A 25 -9.02 7.42 -2.93
C TYR A 25 -8.44 6.00 -3.05
N TYR A 26 -9.25 5.00 -3.38
CA TYR A 26 -8.77 3.64 -3.65
C TYR A 26 -7.71 3.63 -4.76
N PHE A 27 -7.97 4.24 -5.90
CA PHE A 27 -6.99 4.32 -6.99
C PHE A 27 -5.77 5.17 -6.62
N HIS A 28 -5.95 6.20 -5.81
CA HIS A 28 -4.84 6.97 -5.26
C HIS A 28 -3.94 6.09 -4.39
N THR A 29 -4.51 5.20 -3.56
CA THR A 29 -3.70 4.22 -2.81
C THR A 29 -2.94 3.26 -3.72
N LYS A 30 -3.42 3.02 -4.94
CA LYS A 30 -2.70 2.25 -5.99
C LYS A 30 -1.64 3.07 -6.75
N GLY A 31 -1.46 4.35 -6.43
CA GLY A 31 -0.48 5.23 -7.07
C GLY A 31 -1.00 5.96 -8.32
N LEU A 32 -2.31 5.95 -8.57
CA LEU A 32 -2.91 6.67 -9.69
C LEU A 32 -3.42 8.04 -9.28
N SER A 33 -3.00 9.08 -10.00
CA SER A 33 -3.54 10.44 -9.86
C SER A 33 -4.93 10.57 -10.50
N LEU A 34 -5.70 11.59 -10.10
CA LEU A 34 -7.02 11.88 -10.67
C LEU A 34 -6.99 12.05 -12.20
N ASN A 35 -5.93 12.69 -12.73
CA ASN A 35 -5.76 12.89 -14.16
C ASN A 35 -5.51 11.56 -14.88
N GLN A 36 -4.71 10.67 -14.30
CA GLN A 36 -4.47 9.34 -14.83
C GLN A 36 -5.75 8.48 -14.78
N ILE A 37 -6.52 8.54 -13.69
CA ILE A 37 -7.81 7.82 -13.58
C ILE A 37 -8.76 8.26 -14.69
N LYS A 38 -8.92 9.57 -14.91
CA LYS A 38 -9.77 10.12 -15.98
C LYS A 38 -9.30 9.70 -17.37
N ASN A 39 -8.00 9.79 -17.64
CA ASN A 39 -7.44 9.40 -18.93
C ASN A 39 -7.58 7.89 -19.17
N ASN A 40 -7.34 7.06 -18.15
CA ASN A 40 -7.49 5.62 -18.23
C ASN A 40 -8.95 5.20 -18.40
N ALA A 41 -9.89 5.89 -17.74
CA ALA A 41 -11.32 5.67 -17.93
C ALA A 41 -11.77 6.01 -19.37
N LYS A 42 -11.31 7.14 -19.93
CA LYS A 42 -11.56 7.51 -21.34
C LYS A 42 -11.01 6.46 -22.31
N LYS A 43 -9.80 5.95 -22.03
CA LYS A 43 -9.15 4.87 -22.81
C LYS A 43 -9.70 3.47 -22.49
N ARG A 44 -10.77 3.35 -21.69
CA ARG A 44 -11.38 2.08 -21.24
C ARG A 44 -10.44 1.12 -20.51
N LYS A 45 -9.27 1.59 -20.04
CA LYS A 45 -8.32 0.82 -19.23
C LYS A 45 -8.82 0.63 -17.79
N ILE A 46 -9.66 1.54 -17.31
CA ILE A 46 -10.35 1.43 -16.02
C ILE A 46 -11.85 1.52 -16.29
N ILE A 47 -12.57 0.47 -15.93
CA ILE A 47 -14.04 0.47 -15.99
C ILE A 47 -14.56 0.98 -14.64
N TYR A 48 -14.72 2.29 -14.51
CA TYR A 48 -15.04 2.96 -13.25
C TYR A 48 -16.31 2.43 -12.58
N SER A 49 -17.32 2.06 -13.38
CA SER A 49 -18.60 1.50 -12.90
C SER A 49 -18.44 0.20 -12.11
N ARG A 50 -17.36 -0.57 -12.31
CA ARG A 50 -17.10 -1.78 -11.51
C ARG A 50 -16.83 -1.45 -10.03
N PHE A 51 -16.33 -0.25 -9.75
CA PHE A 51 -15.91 0.16 -8.41
C PHE A 51 -16.97 0.96 -7.66
N THR A 52 -18.03 1.42 -8.34
CA THR A 52 -19.07 2.26 -7.73
C THR A 52 -19.96 1.48 -6.77
N ARG A 53 -20.35 0.24 -7.13
CA ARG A 53 -21.17 -0.63 -6.25
C ARG A 53 -20.40 -1.02 -4.98
N PRO A 54 -19.16 -1.54 -5.05
CA PRO A 54 -18.34 -1.78 -3.86
C PRO A 54 -18.12 -0.52 -3.02
N ALA A 55 -17.82 0.63 -3.64
CA ALA A 55 -17.63 1.86 -2.88
C ALA A 55 -18.90 2.34 -2.16
N LYS A 56 -20.09 2.12 -2.75
CA LYS A 56 -21.37 2.41 -2.10
C LYS A 56 -21.57 1.52 -0.86
N GLN A 57 -21.36 0.22 -1.00
CA GLN A 57 -21.47 -0.73 0.11
C GLN A 57 -20.48 -0.41 1.23
N LEU A 58 -19.26 0.00 0.87
CA LEU A 58 -18.26 0.43 1.85
C LEU A 58 -18.66 1.71 2.59
N LEU A 59 -19.29 2.67 1.89
CA LEU A 59 -19.79 3.88 2.53
C LEU A 59 -20.91 3.55 3.53
N GLU A 60 -21.85 2.68 3.15
CA GLU A 60 -22.94 2.22 4.00
C GLU A 60 -22.40 1.51 5.25
N LEU A 61 -21.46 0.57 5.08
CA LEU A 61 -20.84 -0.18 6.17
C LEU A 61 -20.00 0.70 7.10
N ALA A 62 -19.27 1.68 6.56
CA ALA A 62 -18.40 2.56 7.32
C ALA A 62 -19.13 3.72 8.00
N GLY A 63 -20.36 4.04 7.55
CA GLY A 63 -21.16 5.17 8.01
C GLY A 63 -20.61 6.56 7.64
N SER A 64 -19.36 6.67 7.17
CA SER A 64 -18.78 7.95 6.75
C SER A 64 -17.67 7.78 5.71
N ILE A 65 -17.47 8.82 4.89
CA ILE A 65 -16.39 8.88 3.90
C ILE A 65 -15.01 8.75 4.58
N ARG A 66 -14.85 9.38 5.75
CA ARG A 66 -13.57 9.36 6.49
C ARG A 66 -13.25 7.95 6.99
N ALA A 67 -14.23 7.24 7.55
CA ALA A 67 -14.05 5.86 7.99
C ALA A 67 -13.76 4.92 6.81
N ALA A 68 -14.49 5.05 5.70
CA ALA A 68 -14.25 4.27 4.49
C ALA A 68 -12.82 4.46 3.95
N LYS A 69 -12.34 5.71 3.83
CA LYS A 69 -10.96 6.02 3.43
C LYS A 69 -9.93 5.44 4.40
N LYS A 70 -10.20 5.50 5.72
CA LYS A 70 -9.31 4.91 6.74
C LYS A 70 -9.22 3.39 6.59
N ALA A 71 -10.34 2.70 6.37
CA ALA A 71 -10.36 1.26 6.14
C ALA A 71 -9.56 0.87 4.88
N VAL A 72 -9.77 1.57 3.77
CA VAL A 72 -9.00 1.39 2.53
C VAL A 72 -7.51 1.62 2.77
N SER A 73 -7.14 2.65 3.53
CA SER A 73 -5.74 2.97 3.83
C SER A 73 -5.06 1.85 4.63
N LYS A 74 -5.73 1.29 5.64
CA LYS A 74 -5.20 0.17 6.43
C LYS A 74 -4.93 -1.06 5.56
N VAL A 75 -5.92 -1.45 4.75
CA VAL A 75 -5.79 -2.60 3.83
C VAL A 75 -4.72 -2.34 2.78
N ALA A 76 -4.64 -1.13 2.22
CA ALA A 76 -3.62 -0.76 1.26
C ALA A 76 -2.20 -0.89 1.83
N LYS A 77 -1.96 -0.39 3.06
CA LYS A 77 -0.66 -0.53 3.73
C LYS A 77 -0.30 -1.99 3.99
N TRP A 78 -1.27 -2.77 4.50
CA TRP A 78 -1.11 -4.20 4.75
C TRP A 78 -0.78 -4.98 3.46
N ALA A 79 -1.53 -4.74 2.39
CA ALA A 79 -1.34 -5.43 1.11
C ALA A 79 0.00 -5.05 0.45
N LYS A 80 0.34 -3.76 0.42
CA LYS A 80 1.63 -3.28 -0.12
C LYS A 80 2.83 -3.88 0.60
N SER A 81 2.79 -3.97 1.92
CA SER A 81 3.88 -4.58 2.71
C SER A 81 4.09 -6.07 2.44
N ARG A 82 3.11 -6.74 1.83
CA ARG A 82 3.13 -8.17 1.47
C ARG A 82 3.19 -8.40 -0.03
N ASN A 83 3.36 -7.33 -0.82
CA ASN A 83 3.31 -7.39 -2.28
C ASN A 83 2.03 -8.06 -2.83
N LEU A 84 0.89 -7.85 -2.16
CA LEU A 84 -0.41 -8.40 -2.57
C LEU A 84 -1.22 -7.37 -3.35
N ASP A 85 -1.94 -7.83 -4.36
CA ASP A 85 -3.01 -7.02 -4.96
C ASP A 85 -4.23 -6.97 -4.02
N TYR A 86 -5.02 -5.91 -4.16
CA TYR A 86 -6.21 -5.69 -3.33
C TYR A 86 -7.29 -4.90 -4.08
N ALA A 87 -8.53 -5.31 -3.89
CA ALA A 87 -9.71 -4.63 -4.40
C ALA A 87 -10.41 -3.88 -3.25
N ILE A 88 -11.47 -3.12 -3.56
CA ILE A 88 -12.32 -2.53 -2.52
C ILE A 88 -12.97 -3.67 -1.70
N GLU A 89 -13.25 -4.79 -2.35
CA GLU A 89 -13.83 -6.00 -1.76
C GLU A 89 -12.90 -6.66 -0.73
N THR A 90 -11.59 -6.49 -0.88
CA THR A 90 -10.62 -6.94 0.12
C THR A 90 -10.86 -6.24 1.46
N VAL A 91 -11.38 -5.01 1.46
CA VAL A 91 -11.75 -4.29 2.68
C VAL A 91 -12.93 -4.96 3.39
N PHE A 92 -13.91 -5.48 2.65
CA PHE A 92 -15.01 -6.24 3.24
C PHE A 92 -14.53 -7.56 3.84
N LYS A 93 -13.71 -8.30 3.10
CA LYS A 93 -13.16 -9.58 3.55
C LYS A 93 -12.31 -9.45 4.82
N LYS A 94 -11.72 -8.26 5.03
CA LYS A 94 -10.90 -7.96 6.20
C LYS A 94 -11.59 -7.05 7.21
N TRP A 95 -12.90 -6.84 7.11
CA TRP A 95 -13.61 -5.84 7.90
C TRP A 95 -13.46 -6.05 9.41
N LEU A 96 -13.73 -7.28 9.88
CA LEU A 96 -13.61 -7.67 11.29
C LEU A 96 -12.14 -7.70 11.79
N GLU A 97 -11.19 -7.75 10.87
CA GLU A 97 -9.75 -7.81 11.18
C GLU A 97 -9.04 -6.45 11.01
N LEU A 98 -9.76 -5.38 10.64
CA LEU A 98 -9.16 -4.08 10.31
C LEU A 98 -8.24 -3.52 11.41
N ASP A 99 -8.53 -3.79 12.67
CA ASP A 99 -7.70 -3.32 13.78
C ASP A 99 -6.46 -4.19 14.02
N ARG A 100 -6.47 -5.44 13.54
CA ARG A 100 -5.35 -6.37 13.62
C ARG A 100 -4.44 -6.30 12.39
N LEU A 101 -4.88 -5.68 11.29
CA LEU A 101 -4.06 -5.50 10.09
C LEU A 101 -2.86 -4.59 10.37
N LYS A 102 -1.69 -5.21 10.54
CA LYS A 102 -0.40 -4.53 10.60
C LYS A 102 0.38 -4.75 9.29
N PRO A 103 1.05 -3.72 8.75
CA PRO A 103 2.05 -3.92 7.72
C PRO A 103 3.05 -5.00 8.16
N LYS A 104 3.55 -5.79 7.21
CA LYS A 104 4.63 -6.75 7.46
C LYS A 104 5.81 -5.95 8.01
N GLU A 105 6.29 -6.35 9.18
CA GLU A 105 7.47 -5.74 9.78
C GLU A 105 8.66 -6.00 8.86
N ILE A 106 9.44 -4.95 8.60
CA ILE A 106 10.66 -5.05 7.81
C ILE A 106 11.72 -5.64 8.74
N VAL A 107 11.79 -6.96 8.77
CA VAL A 107 12.83 -7.67 9.53
C VAL A 107 14.12 -7.58 8.72
N LYS A 108 15.06 -6.76 9.18
CA LYS A 108 16.43 -6.80 8.67
C LYS A 108 17.09 -8.07 9.19
N LYS A 109 17.69 -8.84 8.30
CA LYS A 109 18.51 -9.99 8.70
C LYS A 109 19.97 -9.56 8.70
N PRO A 110 20.73 -9.97 9.73
CA PRO A 110 22.16 -9.66 9.81
C PRO A 110 22.95 -10.59 8.89
N PHE A 111 23.96 -10.02 8.24
CA PHE A 111 24.91 -10.68 7.36
C PHE A 111 26.32 -10.22 7.69
N PHE A 112 27.30 -11.08 7.43
CA PHE A 112 28.71 -10.74 7.48
C PHE A 112 29.40 -11.44 6.30
N ASP A 113 30.14 -10.68 5.50
CA ASP A 113 30.84 -11.20 4.31
C ASP A 113 29.91 -12.04 3.40
N ASP A 114 28.75 -11.47 3.04
CA ASP A 114 27.66 -12.11 2.28
C ASP A 114 26.99 -13.35 2.92
N ASN A 115 27.46 -13.80 4.09
CA ASN A 115 26.93 -14.97 4.79
C ASN A 115 25.88 -14.57 5.85
N PRO A 116 24.77 -15.31 5.99
CA PRO A 116 23.74 -15.02 6.98
C PRO A 116 24.24 -15.24 8.42
N MET A 117 23.82 -14.36 9.33
CA MET A 117 24.15 -14.46 10.75
C MET A 117 22.94 -14.78 11.62
N ILE A 118 23.19 -15.40 12.77
CA ILE A 118 22.18 -15.67 13.80
C ILE A 118 22.70 -15.34 15.19
N TRP A 119 21.86 -14.71 16.00
CA TRP A 119 22.14 -14.44 17.41
C TRP A 119 21.72 -15.64 18.26
N SER A 120 22.66 -16.19 19.03
CA SER A 120 22.35 -17.20 20.04
C SER A 120 22.04 -16.52 21.37
N ALA A 121 20.78 -16.53 21.79
CA ALA A 121 20.37 -15.98 23.09
C ALA A 121 21.02 -16.71 24.27
N THR A 122 21.21 -18.03 24.16
CA THR A 122 21.82 -18.86 25.21
C THR A 122 23.30 -18.55 25.40
N LYS A 123 24.04 -18.41 24.29
CA LYS A 123 25.49 -18.13 24.33
C LYS A 123 25.82 -16.64 24.32
N LYS A 124 24.82 -15.78 24.11
CA LYS A 124 24.94 -14.31 23.94
C LYS A 124 26.00 -13.93 22.90
N LYS A 125 26.01 -14.63 21.76
CA LYS A 125 27.00 -14.49 20.70
C LYS A 125 26.38 -14.58 19.31
N TRP A 126 27.02 -13.95 18.35
CA TRP A 126 26.69 -14.04 16.93
C TRP A 126 27.39 -15.23 16.27
N TYR A 127 26.69 -15.91 15.38
CA TYR A 127 27.21 -16.99 14.55
C TYR A 127 26.98 -16.67 13.08
N VAL A 128 28.01 -16.86 12.26
CA VAL A 128 27.95 -16.79 10.80
C VAL A 128 27.72 -18.21 10.27
N ILE A 129 26.71 -18.38 9.43
CA ILE A 129 26.41 -19.65 8.78
C ILE A 129 27.04 -19.60 7.40
N ARG A 130 28.05 -20.44 7.17
CA ARG A 130 28.70 -20.57 5.85
C ARG A 130 27.89 -21.46 4.91
N ASP A 131 28.16 -21.35 3.61
CA ASP A 131 27.50 -22.13 2.57
C ASP A 131 27.65 -23.66 2.74
N ASP A 132 28.70 -24.11 3.43
CA ASP A 132 28.95 -25.50 3.79
C ASP A 132 28.13 -25.98 5.01
N GLY A 133 27.30 -25.12 5.58
CA GLY A 133 26.47 -25.39 6.76
C GLY A 133 27.21 -25.26 8.09
N GLN A 134 28.48 -24.86 8.10
CA GLN A 134 29.23 -24.64 9.34
C GLN A 134 28.80 -23.34 10.03
N TRP A 135 28.81 -23.38 11.37
CA TRP A 135 28.50 -22.24 12.21
C TRP A 135 29.80 -21.74 12.85
N LEU A 136 30.26 -20.58 12.42
CA LEU A 136 31.46 -19.94 12.95
C LEU A 136 31.06 -18.82 13.91
N GLU A 137 31.69 -18.77 15.07
CA GLU A 137 31.48 -17.67 16.01
C GLU A 137 32.00 -16.37 15.41
N PHE A 138 31.18 -15.32 15.43
CA PHE A 138 31.57 -14.01 14.96
C PHE A 138 32.43 -13.29 16.01
N ALA A 139 33.65 -12.93 15.64
CA ALA A 139 34.63 -12.26 16.51
C ALA A 139 34.94 -10.80 16.10
N GLY A 140 34.20 -10.24 15.14
CA GLY A 140 34.36 -8.86 14.65
C GLY A 140 33.55 -7.83 15.43
N GLN A 141 33.54 -6.59 14.95
CA GLN A 141 32.74 -5.50 15.53
C GLN A 141 31.29 -5.50 15.01
N GLU A 142 30.34 -5.00 15.81
CA GLU A 142 28.94 -4.89 15.40
C GLU A 142 28.74 -3.97 14.18
N SER A 143 29.64 -3.01 13.96
CA SER A 143 29.69 -2.14 12.77
C SER A 143 29.95 -2.90 11.47
N GLU A 144 30.54 -4.09 11.53
CA GLU A 144 30.79 -4.95 10.37
C GLU A 144 29.56 -5.79 9.98
N ILE A 145 28.51 -5.80 10.82
CA ILE A 145 27.28 -6.53 10.54
C ILE A 145 26.42 -5.74 9.54
N GLU A 146 26.19 -6.35 8.39
CA GLU A 146 25.32 -5.82 7.36
C GLU A 146 23.87 -6.21 7.59
N TRP A 147 23.02 -5.23 7.85
CA TRP A 147 21.59 -5.44 8.06
C TRP A 147 20.82 -5.33 6.75
N ARG A 148 20.59 -6.46 6.08
CA ARG A 148 19.93 -6.53 4.77
C ARG A 148 18.44 -6.80 4.89
N ILE A 149 17.63 -6.17 4.03
CA ILE A 149 16.19 -6.45 3.90
C ILE A 149 16.02 -7.56 2.87
N ILE A 150 15.72 -8.77 3.32
CA ILE A 150 15.35 -9.87 2.42
C ILE A 150 13.87 -9.67 2.05
N LYS A 151 13.60 -9.39 0.77
CA LYS A 151 12.24 -9.17 0.26
C LYS A 151 11.49 -10.48 0.07
#